data_AF-A0A3N6CUW3-F1
#
_entry.id   AF-A0A3N6CUW3-F1
#
_cell.length_a   1.000
_cell.length_b   1.000
_cell.length_c   1.000
_cell.angle_alpha   90.00
_cell.angle_beta   90.00
_cell.angle_gamma   90.00
#
_symmetry.space_group_name_H-M   'P 1'
#
loop_
_entity.id
_entity.type
_entity.pdbx_description
1 polymer ?
#
loop_
_entity_poly.entity_id
_entity_poly.type
_entity_poly.pdbx_seq_one_letter_code
_entity_poly.pdbx_strand_id
1 'polypeptide(L)' 'MTPGEISGRSMARAHLSQLIAMFGTDGHLQIRTIPEPDTSGDGEAEDDERA' A
#
# COMPACT_ATOMS: atom_id res chain seq x y z
N MET A 1 -7.48 -24.73 -6.39
CA MET A 1 -6.64 -24.00 -5.42
C MET A 1 -5.21 -24.47 -5.61
N THR A 2 -4.32 -23.60 -6.07
CA THR A 2 -2.92 -23.99 -6.26
C THR A 2 -2.16 -23.85 -4.93
N PRO A 3 -1.25 -24.77 -4.58
CA PRO A 3 -0.50 -24.73 -3.32
C PRO A 3 0.39 -23.47 -3.19
N GLY A 4 0.77 -22.85 -4.31
CA GLY A 4 1.48 -21.57 -4.34
C GLY A 4 0.66 -20.39 -3.82
N GLU A 5 -0.64 -20.35 -4.13
CA GLU A 5 -1.53 -19.30 -3.61
C GLU A 5 -1.79 -19.44 -2.11
N ILE A 6 -1.86 -20.67 -1.60
CA ILE A 6 -2.06 -20.92 -0.16
C ILE A 6 -0.81 -20.49 0.62
N SER A 7 0.38 -20.77 0.08
CA SER A 7 1.67 -20.38 0.68
C SER A 7 1.87 -18.85 0.67
N GLY A 8 1.59 -18.18 -0.45
CA GLY A 8 1.70 -16.72 -0.56
C GLY A 8 0.68 -15.96 0.29
N ARG A 9 -0.58 -16.43 0.35
CA ARG A 9 -1.60 -15.86 1.25
C ARG A 9 -1.24 -16.06 2.72
N SER A 10 -0.57 -17.17 3.06
CA SER A 10 -0.08 -17.41 4.42
C SER A 10 1.03 -16.43 4.81
N MET A 11 1.94 -16.10 3.88
CA MET A 11 2.99 -15.10 4.10
C MET A 11 2.43 -13.68 4.22
N ALA A 12 1.53 -13.28 3.33
CA ALA A 12 0.88 -11.97 3.43
C ALA A 12 0.12 -11.82 4.76
N ARG A 13 -0.61 -12.87 5.19
CA ARG A 13 -1.31 -12.88 6.47
C ARG A 13 -0.35 -12.84 7.66
N ALA A 14 0.75 -13.59 7.62
CA ALA A 14 1.78 -13.56 8.67
C ALA A 14 2.39 -12.16 8.78
N HIS A 15 2.72 -11.54 7.64
CA HIS A 15 3.26 -10.20 7.59
C HIS A 15 2.28 -9.15 8.12
N LEU A 16 1.01 -9.21 7.72
CA LEU A 16 -0.03 -8.34 8.27
C LEU A 16 -0.21 -8.54 9.79
N SER A 17 -0.12 -9.77 10.28
CA SER A 17 -0.19 -10.06 11.73
C SER A 17 0.98 -9.42 12.49
N GLN A 18 2.18 -9.42 11.91
CA GLN A 18 3.33 -8.72 12.48
C GLN A 18 3.11 -7.20 12.52
N LEU A 19 2.58 -6.62 11.45
CA LEU A 19 2.28 -5.18 11.40
C LEU A 19 1.23 -4.78 12.45
N ILE A 20 0.18 -5.60 12.63
CA ILE A 20 -0.84 -5.38 13.67
C ILE A 20 -0.23 -5.47 15.07
N ALA A 21 0.67 -6.44 15.32
CA ALA A 21 1.32 -6.58 16.62
C ALA A 21 2.23 -5.38 16.97
N MET A 22 2.86 -4.75 15.97
CA MET A 22 3.77 -3.63 16.18
C MET A 22 3.08 -2.27 16.21
N PHE A 23 2.08 -2.06 15.35
CA PHE A 23 1.49 -0.74 15.08
C PHE A 23 -0.02 -0.69 15.29
N GLY A 24 -0.65 -1.83 15.61
CA GLY A 24 -2.08 -1.90 15.83
C GLY A 24 -2.50 -1.34 17.17
N THR A 25 -3.78 -1.04 17.29
CA THR A 25 -4.46 -0.69 18.54
C THR A 25 -5.79 -1.43 18.56
N ASP A 26 -6.10 -2.08 19.68
CA ASP A 26 -7.32 -2.88 19.84
C ASP A 26 -7.50 -4.00 18.79
N GLY A 27 -6.38 -4.57 18.31
CA GLY A 27 -6.40 -5.60 17.26
C GLY A 27 -6.65 -5.07 15.84
N HIS A 28 -6.71 -3.74 15.67
CA HIS A 28 -6.88 -3.09 14.36
C HIS A 28 -5.64 -2.29 13.96
N LEU A 29 -5.25 -2.38 12.68
CA LEU A 29 -4.21 -1.55 12.08
C LEU A 29 -4.85 -0.48 11.18
N GLN A 30 -4.62 0.79 11.50
CA GLN A 30 -5.08 1.92 10.67
C GLN A 30 -4.01 2.26 9.63
N ILE A 31 -4.34 2.10 8.34
CA ILE A 31 -3.48 2.49 7.22
C ILE A 31 -3.96 3.85 6.70
N ARG A 32 -3.05 4.83 6.64
CA ARG A 32 -3.30 6.12 6.01
C ARG A 32 -2.45 6.22 4.76
N THR A 33 -3.10 6.21 3.60
CA THR A 33 -2.44 6.55 2.35
C THR A 33 -2.49 8.05 2.22
N ILE A 34 -1.36 8.71 2.51
CA ILE A 34 -1.16 10.11 2.15
C ILE A 34 -0.69 10.12 0.69
N PRO A 35 -1.28 10.95 -0.19
CA PRO A 35 -0.71 11.13 -1.52
C PRO A 35 0.74 11.58 -1.35
N GLU A 36 1.63 11.03 -2.18
CA GLU A 36 3.03 11.45 -2.19
C GLU A 36 3.06 12.98 -2.42
N PRO A 37 3.90 13.73 -1.69
CA PRO A 37 4.07 15.14 -1.98
C PRO A 37 4.56 15.24 -3.43
N ASP A 38 3.82 15.98 -4.27
CA ASP A 38 4.19 16.25 -5.65
C ASP A 38 5.66 16.71 -5.69
N THR A 39 6.55 15.80 -6.07
CA THR A 39 7.98 16.11 -6.29
C THR A 39 8.18 16.62 -7.71
N SER A 40 7.09 16.93 -8.42
CA SER A 40 7.03 17.45 -9.79
C SER A 40 7.17 18.97 -9.80
N GLY A 41 8.15 19.49 -9.05
CA GLY A 41 8.46 20.91 -8.93
C GLY A 41 9.72 21.33 -9.69
N ASP A 42 10.12 20.62 -10.74
CA ASP A 42 11.06 21.11 -11.77
C ASP A 42 10.90 20.25 -13.04
N GLY A 43 10.47 20.86 -14.14
CA GLY A 43 10.45 20.23 -15.48
C GLY A 43 9.06 20.14 -16.11
N GLU A 44 8.79 21.08 -17.00
CA GLU A 44 7.59 21.20 -17.83
C GLU A 44 7.35 19.96 -18.70
N ALA A 45 6.08 19.55 -18.84
CA ALA A 45 5.58 18.87 -20.03
C ALA A 45 4.12 19.28 -20.23
N GLU A 46 3.91 19.95 -21.34
CA GLU A 46 2.75 20.74 -21.71
C GLU A 46 1.53 19.87 -22.06
N ASP A 47 0.35 20.47 -21.81
CA ASP A 47 -0.89 20.45 -22.59
C ASP A 47 -1.25 19.20 -23.43
N ASP A 48 -2.40 18.59 -23.12
CA ASP A 48 -3.25 17.97 -24.15
C ASP A 48 -4.74 18.15 -23.77
N GLU A 49 -5.24 19.35 -24.09
CA GLU A 49 -6.54 19.65 -24.70
C GLU A 49 -7.72 18.68 -24.43
N ARG A 50 -8.64 19.11 -23.55
CA ARG A 50 -10.01 18.59 -23.47
C ARG A 50 -10.83 19.16 -24.64
N ALA A 51 -11.11 18.33 -25.65
CA ALA A 51 -12.23 18.51 -26.58
C ALA A 51 -13.45 17.67 -26.15
#